data_AF-A0A2V5UKE4-F1
#
_entry.id   AF-A0A2V5UKE4-F1
#
_cell.length_a   1.000
_cell.length_b   1.000
_cell.length_c   1.000
_cell.angle_alpha   90.00
_cell.angle_beta   90.00
_cell.angle_gamma   90.00
#
_symmetry.space_group_name_H-M   'P 1'
#
loop_
_entity.id
_entity.type
_entity.pdbx_description
1 polymer ?
#
loop_
_entity_poly.entity_id
_entity_poly.type
_entity_poly.pdbx_seq_one_letter_code
_entity_poly.pdbx_strand_id
1 'polypeptide(L)'
;MQPPGDTIPSRSKLDSIIANLRNFPAFRVSRKALVVACLFFVAIVGYIDYLTGYERSLLLFYLLPISLAAWFGSLLTALGIAVISIAVSLLSDVAAGIPALGFWNAGMAFVSYALFAGLLSKLRTLVGELDRRVQERTLALQREVAERQRLDREIAQVADRERRRLGQDLHDRLGQHLTGTALAAQVLKEKLTAKSAPEATEARALRRRRDRSDP
;
A
#
# COMPACT_ATOMS: atom_id res chain seq x y z
N MET A 1 -18.75 -26.96 -18.19
CA MET A 1 -19.13 -25.77 -17.39
C MET A 1 -17.93 -25.43 -16.50
N GLN A 2 -17.12 -24.44 -16.90
CA GLN A 2 -15.87 -24.09 -16.20
C GLN A 2 -15.99 -22.63 -15.75
N PRO A 3 -15.74 -22.29 -14.47
CA PRO A 3 -15.95 -20.92 -14.01
C PRO A 3 -14.87 -20.01 -14.61
N PRO A 4 -15.23 -18.77 -15.01
CA PRO A 4 -14.29 -17.82 -15.57
C PRO A 4 -13.27 -17.43 -14.50
N GLY A 5 -11.99 -17.58 -14.84
CA GLY A 5 -10.87 -17.19 -13.99
C GLY A 5 -10.84 -15.68 -13.80
N ASP A 6 -11.17 -15.25 -12.59
CA ASP A 6 -10.88 -13.92 -12.08
C ASP A 6 -9.37 -13.67 -12.15
N THR A 7 -8.95 -12.96 -13.19
CA THR A 7 -7.59 -12.44 -13.35
C THR A 7 -7.44 -11.20 -12.48
N ILE A 8 -7.55 -11.36 -11.15
CA ILE A 8 -7.16 -10.33 -10.19
C ILE A 8 -5.62 -10.37 -10.14
N PRO A 9 -4.90 -9.39 -10.70
CA PRO A 9 -3.45 -9.40 -10.64
C PRO A 9 -3.01 -9.37 -9.17
N SER A 10 -2.09 -10.27 -8.79
CA SER A 10 -1.51 -10.29 -7.45
C SER A 10 -0.97 -8.90 -7.10
N ARG A 11 -1.21 -8.42 -5.86
CA ARG A 11 -0.75 -7.09 -5.40
C ARG A 11 0.73 -6.83 -5.75
N SER A 12 1.58 -7.85 -5.71
CA SER A 12 2.99 -7.77 -6.11
C SER A 12 3.21 -7.32 -7.56
N LYS A 13 2.35 -7.71 -8.50
CA LYS A 13 2.46 -7.31 -9.90
C LYS A 13 2.09 -5.84 -10.07
N LEU A 14 1.03 -5.39 -9.40
CA LEU A 14 0.66 -3.98 -9.36
C LEU A 14 1.75 -3.13 -8.69
N ASP A 15 2.30 -3.58 -7.56
CA ASP A 15 3.40 -2.91 -6.86
C ASP A 15 4.65 -2.82 -7.75
N SER A 16 4.96 -3.86 -8.51
CA SER A 16 6.08 -3.86 -9.46
C SER A 16 5.84 -2.92 -10.65
N ILE A 17 4.61 -2.82 -11.16
CA ILE A 17 4.24 -1.90 -12.24
C ILE A 17 4.32 -0.46 -11.72
N ILE A 18 3.81 -0.18 -10.52
CA ILE A 18 3.87 1.14 -9.89
C ILE A 18 5.33 1.53 -9.57
N ALA A 19 6.14 0.59 -9.08
CA ALA A 19 7.56 0.81 -8.86
C ALA A 19 8.32 1.07 -10.17
N ASN A 20 7.96 0.38 -11.26
CA ASN A 20 8.55 0.58 -12.58
C ASN A 20 8.08 1.89 -13.23
N LEU A 21 6.83 2.31 -12.99
CA LEU A 21 6.33 3.64 -13.38
C LEU A 21 7.09 4.78 -12.66
N ARG A 22 7.42 4.57 -11.38
CA ARG A 22 8.26 5.50 -10.60
C ARG A 22 9.72 5.52 -11.07
N ASN A 23 10.15 4.47 -11.77
CA ASN A 23 11.47 4.31 -12.38
C ASN A 23 11.51 4.71 -13.86
N PHE A 24 10.42 5.22 -14.44
CA PHE A 24 10.58 6.00 -15.67
C PHE A 24 11.59 7.09 -15.34
N PRO A 25 12.65 7.25 -16.14
CA PRO A 25 13.49 8.42 -15.99
C PRO A 25 12.52 9.58 -16.11
N ALA A 26 12.26 10.26 -14.98
CA ALA A 26 11.77 11.62 -15.01
C ALA A 26 12.73 12.29 -15.97
N PHE A 27 12.30 12.42 -17.23
CA PHE A 27 13.13 12.92 -18.31
C PHE A 27 13.56 14.25 -17.74
N ARG A 28 14.83 14.34 -17.29
CA ARG A 28 15.39 15.55 -16.75
C ARG A 28 15.59 16.44 -17.97
N VAL A 29 14.48 16.82 -18.61
CA VAL A 29 14.44 17.82 -19.65
C VAL A 29 14.97 19.02 -18.90
N SER A 30 16.19 19.43 -19.23
CA SER A 30 16.74 20.66 -18.69
C SER A 30 15.68 21.73 -18.84
N ARG A 31 15.36 22.49 -17.78
CA ARG A 31 14.32 23.53 -17.84
C ARG A 31 14.52 24.45 -19.05
N LYS A 32 15.78 24.66 -19.46
CA LYS A 32 16.18 25.38 -20.67
C LYS A 32 15.75 24.66 -21.96
N ALA A 33 15.96 23.34 -22.05
CA ALA A 33 15.54 22.54 -23.20
C ALA A 33 14.02 22.50 -23.37
N LEU A 34 13.26 22.45 -22.27
CA LEU A 34 11.80 22.49 -22.32
C LEU A 34 11.28 23.85 -22.81
N VAL A 35 11.88 24.95 -22.33
CA VAL A 35 11.55 26.31 -22.78
C VAL A 35 11.91 26.50 -24.26
N VAL A 36 13.09 26.04 -24.70
CA VAL A 36 13.49 26.11 -26.12
C VAL A 36 12.55 25.28 -27.00
N ALA A 37 12.18 24.08 -26.58
CA ALA A 37 11.23 23.25 -27.31
C ALA A 37 9.84 23.90 -27.40
N CYS A 38 9.35 24.52 -26.33
CA CYS A 38 8.06 25.23 -26.34
C CYS A 38 8.11 26.47 -27.25
N LEU A 39 9.17 27.28 -27.18
CA LEU A 39 9.35 28.44 -28.05
C LEU A 39 9.41 28.04 -29.52
N PHE A 40 10.11 26.95 -29.83
CA PHE A 40 10.19 26.41 -31.18
C PHE A 40 8.83 25.93 -31.69
N PHE A 41 8.05 25.24 -30.85
CA PHE A 41 6.71 24.78 -31.20
C PHE A 41 5.75 25.95 -31.44
N VAL A 42 5.79 26.98 -30.58
CA VAL A 42 5.00 28.20 -30.75
C VAL A 42 5.38 28.93 -32.04
N ALA A 43 6.69 29.04 -32.35
CA ALA A 43 7.16 29.66 -33.58
C ALA A 43 6.70 28.90 -34.84
N ILE A 44 6.73 27.56 -34.81
CA ILE A 44 6.22 26.72 -35.91
C ILE A 44 4.71 26.92 -36.09
N VAL A 45 3.94 26.86 -35.00
CA VAL A 45 2.48 27.03 -35.07
C VAL A 45 2.12 28.43 -35.57
N GLY A 46 2.83 29.48 -35.11
CA GLY A 46 2.65 30.85 -35.59
C GLY A 46 3.02 31.06 -37.05
N TYR A 47 4.07 30.39 -37.53
CA TYR A 47 4.44 30.42 -38.94
C TYR A 47 3.41 29.72 -39.84
N ILE A 48 2.87 28.58 -39.37
CA ILE A 48 1.79 27.86 -40.07
C ILE A 48 0.52 28.72 -40.11
N ASP A 49 0.18 29.39 -39.00
CA ASP A 49 -0.98 30.28 -38.91
C ASP A 49 -0.88 31.46 -39.90
N TYR A 50 0.30 32.08 -39.99
CA TYR A 50 0.60 33.16 -40.94
C TYR A 50 0.40 32.74 -42.41
N LEU A 51 0.78 31.51 -42.75
CA LEU A 51 0.65 30.98 -44.11
C LEU A 51 -0.78 30.53 -44.46
N THR A 52 -1.55 30.08 -43.46
CA THR A 52 -2.84 29.41 -43.70
C THR A 52 -4.00 30.40 -43.84
N GLY A 53 -3.82 31.65 -43.39
CA GLY A 53 -4.87 32.68 -43.45
C GLY A 53 -5.96 32.47 -42.39
N TYR A 54 -6.53 33.60 -41.95
CA TYR A 54 -7.28 33.84 -40.70
C TYR A 54 -8.60 33.06 -40.47
N GLU A 55 -8.92 32.04 -41.29
CA GLU A 55 -10.25 31.41 -41.30
C GLU A 55 -10.36 30.12 -40.45
N ARG A 56 -9.26 29.60 -39.88
CA ARG A 56 -9.27 28.36 -39.09
C ARG A 56 -8.70 28.58 -37.69
N SER A 57 -9.57 28.65 -36.68
CA SER A 57 -9.18 28.80 -35.27
C SER A 57 -8.42 27.57 -34.74
N LEU A 58 -7.10 27.54 -34.91
CA LEU A 58 -6.19 26.50 -34.38
C LEU A 58 -5.84 26.72 -32.89
N LEU A 59 -6.79 27.25 -32.12
CA LEU A 59 -6.65 27.58 -30.69
C LEU A 59 -6.24 26.37 -29.84
N LEU A 60 -6.68 25.18 -30.24
CA LEU A 60 -6.33 23.91 -29.58
C LEU A 60 -4.82 23.61 -29.65
N PHE A 61 -4.14 24.05 -30.72
CA PHE A 61 -2.71 23.80 -30.93
C PHE A 61 -1.82 24.75 -30.12
N TYR A 62 -2.30 25.96 -29.83
CA TYR A 62 -1.59 26.91 -28.96
C TYR A 62 -1.67 26.57 -27.47
N LEU A 63 -2.68 25.80 -27.04
CA LEU A 63 -2.83 25.35 -25.65
C LEU A 63 -1.83 24.26 -25.26
N LEU A 64 -1.34 23.48 -26.22
CA LEU A 64 -0.48 22.32 -25.97
C LEU A 64 0.94 22.71 -25.49
N PRO A 65 1.64 23.70 -26.10
CA PRO A 65 2.92 24.20 -25.60
C PRO A 65 2.79 24.94 -24.27
N ILE A 66 1.71 25.69 -24.09
CA ILE A 66 1.48 26.51 -22.88
C ILE A 66 1.17 25.62 -21.68
N SER A 67 0.38 24.57 -21.88
CA SER A 67 0.11 23.58 -20.83
C SER A 67 1.38 22.80 -20.45
N LEU A 68 2.22 22.39 -21.41
CA LEU A 68 3.52 21.77 -21.13
C LEU A 68 4.47 22.72 -20.37
N ALA A 69 4.57 23.98 -20.79
CA ALA A 69 5.41 24.98 -20.14
C ALA A 69 4.93 25.30 -18.71
N ALA A 70 3.62 25.33 -18.48
CA ALA A 70 3.05 25.53 -17.16
C ALA A 70 3.20 24.30 -16.24
N TRP A 71 3.15 23.09 -16.80
CA TRP A 71 3.29 21.84 -16.06
C TRP A 71 4.72 21.60 -15.55
N PHE A 72 5.72 22.00 -16.34
CA PHE A 72 7.14 21.75 -16.02
C PHE A 72 7.93 23.00 -15.59
N GLY A 73 7.31 24.19 -15.66
CA GLY A 73 7.90 25.47 -15.27
C GLY A 73 7.54 25.96 -13.86
N SER A 74 8.22 27.00 -13.39
CA SER A 74 7.85 27.77 -12.19
C SER A 74 6.95 28.94 -12.57
N LEU A 75 6.16 29.50 -11.64
CA LEU A 75 5.26 30.62 -11.90
C LEU A 75 5.94 31.78 -12.67
N LEU A 76 7.23 32.05 -12.40
CA LEU A 76 8.03 33.04 -13.13
C LEU A 76 8.26 32.71 -14.62
N THR A 77 8.38 31.44 -15.00
CA THR A 77 8.55 31.06 -16.41
C THR A 77 7.25 31.17 -17.17
N ALA A 78 6.12 30.83 -16.53
CA ALA A 78 4.80 31.06 -17.12
C ALA A 78 4.49 32.55 -17.30
N LEU A 79 4.84 33.37 -16.30
CA LEU A 79 4.74 34.83 -16.37
C LEU A 79 5.63 35.41 -17.46
N GLY A 80 6.88 34.94 -17.57
CA GLY A 80 7.82 35.37 -18.61
C GLY A 80 7.34 35.04 -20.02
N ILE A 81 6.80 33.85 -20.24
CA ILE A 81 6.22 33.45 -21.54
C ILE A 81 5.00 34.29 -21.87
N ALA A 82 4.13 34.59 -20.90
CA ALA A 82 2.98 35.46 -21.10
C ALA A 82 3.40 36.87 -21.54
N VAL A 83 4.43 37.45 -20.90
CA VAL A 83 4.98 38.76 -21.27
C VAL A 83 5.54 38.76 -22.69
N ILE A 84 6.26 37.70 -23.07
CA ILE A 84 6.83 37.55 -24.42
C ILE A 84 5.70 37.41 -25.47
N SER A 85 4.66 36.62 -25.18
CA SER A 85 3.53 36.46 -26.09
C SER A 85 2.76 37.76 -26.31
N ILE A 86 2.60 38.57 -25.25
CA ILE A 86 1.99 39.90 -25.34
C ILE A 86 2.86 40.83 -26.20
N ALA A 87 4.18 40.81 -26.00
CA ALA A 87 5.11 41.62 -26.78
C ALA A 87 5.09 41.24 -28.27
N VAL A 88 5.05 39.95 -28.59
CA VAL A 88 4.97 39.45 -29.97
C VAL A 88 3.64 39.84 -30.63
N SER A 89 2.51 39.75 -29.90
CA SER A 89 1.19 40.15 -30.42
C SER A 89 1.14 41.65 -30.71
N LEU A 90 1.62 42.49 -29.79
CA LEU A 90 1.71 43.94 -29.99
C LEU A 90 2.53 44.32 -31.22
N LEU A 91 3.64 43.62 -31.45
CA LEU A 91 4.52 43.87 -32.59
C LEU A 91 3.86 43.46 -33.92
N SER A 92 3.10 42.36 -33.91
CA SER A 92 2.34 41.89 -35.07
C SER A 92 1.17 42.83 -35.42
N ASP A 93 0.47 43.36 -34.42
CA ASP A 93 -0.68 44.26 -34.62
C ASP A 93 -0.25 45.65 -35.15
N VAL A 94 0.89 46.15 -34.68
CA VAL A 94 1.51 47.40 -35.19
C VAL A 94 1.96 47.24 -36.64
N ALA A 95 2.49 46.07 -37.02
CA ALA A 95 2.86 45.78 -38.40
C ALA A 95 1.66 45.58 -39.34
N ALA A 96 0.51 45.14 -38.81
CA ALA A 96 -0.71 44.89 -39.58
C ALA A 96 -1.62 46.12 -39.75
N GLY A 97 -1.44 47.19 -38.95
CA GLY A 97 -2.13 48.47 -39.13
C GLY A 97 -3.58 48.53 -38.65
N ILE A 98 -4.05 47.60 -37.80
CA ILE A 98 -5.45 47.54 -37.32
C ILE A 98 -5.49 47.54 -35.77
N PRO A 99 -5.59 48.71 -35.10
CA PRO A 99 -5.32 48.82 -33.65
C PRO A 99 -6.38 48.21 -32.71
N ALA A 100 -7.64 48.12 -33.14
CA ALA A 100 -8.77 47.88 -32.23
C ALA A 100 -8.98 46.40 -31.84
N LEU A 101 -8.63 45.45 -32.71
CA LEU A 101 -8.79 44.01 -32.45
C LEU A 101 -7.62 43.42 -31.64
N GLY A 102 -6.42 43.98 -31.78
CA GLY A 102 -5.20 43.52 -31.08
C GLY A 102 -5.28 43.67 -29.55
N PHE A 103 -5.78 44.81 -29.06
CA PHE A 103 -5.95 45.06 -27.62
C PHE A 103 -6.94 44.08 -26.97
N TRP A 104 -8.07 43.81 -27.64
CA TRP A 104 -9.09 42.88 -27.13
C TRP A 104 -8.57 41.44 -27.07
N ASN A 105 -7.79 41.03 -28.08
CA ASN A 105 -7.20 39.70 -28.14
C ASN A 105 -6.09 39.52 -27.08
N ALA A 106 -5.26 40.54 -26.86
CA ALA A 106 -4.24 40.54 -25.81
C ALA A 106 -4.85 40.49 -24.39
N GLY A 107 -5.95 41.21 -24.17
CA GLY A 107 -6.70 41.18 -22.91
C GLY A 107 -7.29 39.80 -22.61
N MET A 108 -7.94 39.18 -23.60
CA MET A 108 -8.50 37.82 -23.49
C MET A 108 -7.41 36.78 -23.22
N ALA A 109 -6.27 36.87 -23.92
CA ALA A 109 -5.13 35.99 -23.71
C ALA A 109 -4.58 36.13 -22.29
N PHE A 110 -4.32 37.36 -21.82
CA PHE A 110 -3.82 37.61 -20.47
C PHE A 110 -4.75 37.06 -19.38
N VAL A 111 -6.05 37.31 -19.49
CA VAL A 111 -7.03 36.80 -18.52
C VAL A 111 -7.07 35.27 -18.52
N SER A 112 -7.04 34.64 -19.69
CA SER A 112 -7.02 33.17 -19.79
C SER A 112 -5.76 32.57 -19.17
N TYR A 113 -4.58 33.16 -19.39
CA TYR A 113 -3.32 32.70 -18.83
C TYR A 113 -3.24 32.91 -17.31
N ALA A 114 -3.75 34.05 -16.81
CA ALA A 114 -3.83 34.30 -15.38
C ALA A 114 -4.76 33.32 -14.68
N LEU A 115 -5.93 33.02 -15.27
CA LEU A 115 -6.86 32.01 -14.78
C LEU A 115 -6.21 30.62 -14.76
N PHE A 116 -5.60 30.21 -15.86
CA PHE A 116 -4.99 28.89 -15.98
C PHE A 116 -3.82 28.72 -15.00
N ALA A 117 -2.95 29.74 -14.88
CA ALA A 117 -1.86 29.74 -13.92
C ALA A 117 -2.37 29.70 -12.47
N GLY A 118 -3.42 30.45 -12.16
CA GLY A 118 -4.06 30.45 -10.84
C GLY A 118 -4.65 29.09 -10.46
N LEU A 119 -5.42 28.48 -11.38
CA LEU A 119 -6.00 27.15 -11.19
C LEU A 119 -4.92 26.09 -10.99
N LEU A 120 -3.89 26.09 -11.85
CA LEU A 120 -2.80 25.11 -11.77
C LEU A 120 -2.00 25.28 -10.48
N SER A 121 -1.75 26.52 -10.04
CA SER A 121 -1.10 26.79 -8.77
C SER A 121 -1.93 26.27 -7.59
N LYS A 122 -3.25 26.47 -7.60
CA LYS A 122 -4.15 25.95 -6.54
C LYS A 122 -4.19 24.43 -6.53
N LEU A 123 -4.27 23.78 -7.69
CA LEU A 123 -4.23 22.33 -7.81
C LEU A 123 -2.91 21.77 -7.25
N ARG A 124 -1.78 22.38 -7.60
CA ARG A 124 -0.45 21.97 -7.10
C ARG A 124 -0.37 22.05 -5.58
N THR A 125 -0.85 23.14 -4.98
CA THR A 125 -0.84 23.30 -3.52
C THR A 125 -1.74 22.25 -2.85
N LEU A 126 -2.93 22.00 -3.38
CA LEU A 126 -3.85 20.99 -2.84
C LEU A 126 -3.29 19.57 -2.94
N VAL A 127 -2.66 19.23 -4.07
CA VAL A 127 -1.99 17.94 -4.23
C VAL A 127 -0.83 17.80 -3.24
N GLY A 128 -0.01 18.84 -3.06
CA GLY A 128 1.07 18.83 -2.08
C GLY A 128 0.58 18.69 -0.63
N GLU A 129 -0.53 19.37 -0.30
CA GLU A 129 -1.18 19.28 1.01
C GLU A 129 -1.73 17.87 1.27
N LEU A 130 -2.39 17.27 0.27
CA LEU A 130 -2.92 15.91 0.37
C LEU A 130 -1.79 14.89 0.52
N ASP A 131 -0.73 15.00 -0.28
CA ASP A 131 0.42 14.11 -0.20
C ASP A 131 1.09 14.17 1.18
N ARG A 132 1.24 15.37 1.74
CA ARG A 132 1.75 15.58 3.11
C ARG A 132 0.87 14.89 4.15
N ARG A 133 -0.45 15.04 4.05
CA ARG A 133 -1.42 14.40 4.97
C ARG A 133 -1.41 12.88 4.86
N VAL A 134 -1.32 12.35 3.63
CA VAL A 134 -1.20 10.92 3.39
C VAL A 134 0.08 10.39 4.03
N GLN A 135 1.23 11.04 3.81
CA GLN A 135 2.50 10.65 4.43
C GLN A 135 2.45 10.70 5.96
N GLU A 136 1.90 11.75 6.55
CA GLU A 136 1.73 11.86 8.02
C GLU A 136 0.87 10.71 8.57
N ARG A 137 -0.26 10.40 7.92
CA ARG A 137 -1.15 9.29 8.31
C ARG A 137 -0.47 7.92 8.13
N THR A 138 0.28 7.72 7.05
CA THR A 138 1.03 6.49 6.81
C THR A 138 2.09 6.28 7.89
N LEU A 139 2.85 7.31 8.26
CA LEU A 139 3.85 7.21 9.33
C LEU A 139 3.22 6.94 10.69
N ALA A 140 2.09 7.58 11.01
CA ALA A 140 1.36 7.33 12.25
C ALA A 140 0.84 5.88 12.32
N LEU A 141 0.23 5.38 11.24
CA LEU A 141 -0.25 3.99 11.15
C LEU A 141 0.90 2.99 11.24
N GLN A 142 2.05 3.26 10.61
CA GLN A 142 3.23 2.39 10.70
C GLN A 142 3.74 2.29 12.15
N ARG A 143 3.72 3.39 12.91
CA ARG A 143 4.10 3.38 14.33
C ARG A 143 3.13 2.55 15.16
N GLU A 144 1.82 2.75 14.97
CA GLU A 144 0.80 1.97 15.69
C GLU A 144 0.92 0.47 15.36
N VAL A 145 1.14 0.11 14.09
CA VAL A 145 1.36 -1.28 13.68
C VAL A 145 2.62 -1.87 14.31
N ALA A 146 3.71 -1.11 14.36
CA ALA A 146 4.95 -1.57 15.00
C ALA A 146 4.78 -1.78 16.52
N GLU A 147 4.02 -0.91 17.19
CA GLU A 147 3.70 -1.02 18.60
C GLU A 147 2.80 -2.23 18.90
N ARG A 148 1.73 -2.43 18.10
CA ARG A 148 0.90 -3.63 18.21
C ARG A 148 1.70 -4.91 18.00
N GLN A 149 2.55 -4.96 16.98
CA GLN A 149 3.41 -6.12 16.74
C GLN A 149 4.39 -6.39 17.88
N ARG A 150 4.87 -5.35 18.57
CA ARG A 150 5.71 -5.51 19.75
C ARG A 150 4.93 -6.15 20.90
N LEU A 151 3.73 -5.63 21.19
CA LEU A 151 2.86 -6.17 22.23
C LEU A 151 2.46 -7.62 21.94
N ASP A 152 2.11 -7.94 20.69
CA ASP A 152 1.80 -9.31 20.28
C ASP A 152 2.98 -10.27 20.51
N ARG A 153 4.22 -9.82 20.27
CA ARG A 153 5.42 -10.61 20.57
C ARG A 153 5.61 -10.80 22.08
N GLU A 154 5.39 -9.77 22.87
CA GLU A 154 5.48 -9.86 24.33
C GLU A 154 4.43 -10.85 24.88
N ILE A 155 3.19 -10.77 24.39
CA ILE A 155 2.11 -11.71 24.71
C ILE A 155 2.50 -13.13 24.30
N ALA A 156 3.01 -13.33 23.07
CA ALA A 156 3.43 -14.64 22.60
C ALA A 156 4.56 -15.24 23.46
N GLN A 157 5.52 -14.42 23.91
CA GLN A 157 6.58 -14.86 24.82
C GLN A 157 6.04 -15.27 26.19
N VAL A 158 5.11 -14.48 26.75
CA VAL A 158 4.48 -14.81 28.04
C VAL A 158 3.66 -16.10 27.92
N ALA A 159 2.90 -16.25 26.84
CA ALA A 159 2.11 -17.45 26.57
C ALA A 159 2.99 -18.70 26.43
N ASP A 160 4.14 -18.62 25.74
CA ASP A 160 5.06 -19.76 25.62
C ASP A 160 5.67 -20.15 26.97
N ARG A 161 6.06 -19.16 27.79
CA ARG A 161 6.55 -19.41 29.15
C ARG A 161 5.50 -20.07 30.02
N GLU A 162 4.27 -19.57 30.02
CA GLU A 162 3.21 -20.14 30.85
C GLU A 162 2.82 -21.54 30.37
N ARG A 163 2.81 -21.78 29.05
CA ARG A 163 2.57 -23.13 28.51
C ARG A 163 3.64 -24.12 28.96
N ARG A 164 4.92 -23.73 28.97
CA ARG A 164 6.01 -24.58 29.47
C ARG A 164 5.89 -24.83 30.97
N ARG A 165 5.58 -23.79 31.75
CA ARG A 165 5.39 -23.86 33.20
C ARG A 165 4.23 -24.78 33.58
N LEU A 166 3.08 -24.62 32.91
CA LEU A 166 1.93 -25.50 33.07
C LEU A 166 2.24 -26.93 32.65
N GLY A 167 2.98 -27.12 31.55
CA GLY A 167 3.43 -28.44 31.11
C GLY A 167 4.27 -29.16 32.18
N GLN A 168 5.19 -28.43 32.83
CA GLN A 168 5.96 -28.97 33.95
C GLN A 168 5.09 -29.27 35.17
N ASP A 169 4.27 -28.33 35.63
CA ASP A 169 3.43 -28.53 36.83
C ASP A 169 2.41 -29.67 36.63
N LEU A 170 1.82 -29.80 35.43
CA LEU A 170 0.99 -30.95 35.10
C LEU A 170 1.79 -32.25 35.11
N HIS A 171 2.97 -32.29 34.49
CA HIS A 171 3.79 -33.49 34.45
C HIS A 171 4.19 -33.96 35.84
N ASP A 172 4.61 -33.02 36.70
CA ASP A 172 5.03 -33.31 38.07
C ASP A 172 3.85 -33.81 38.92
N ARG A 173 2.73 -33.08 38.92
CA ARG A 173 1.56 -33.44 39.74
C ARG A 173 0.87 -34.71 39.26
N LEU A 174 0.61 -34.83 37.95
CA LEU A 174 -0.02 -36.03 37.40
C LEU A 174 0.92 -37.24 37.49
N GLY A 175 2.21 -37.06 37.22
CA GLY A 175 3.22 -38.09 37.37
C GLY A 175 3.28 -38.64 38.80
N GLN A 176 3.31 -37.75 39.80
CA GLN A 176 3.23 -38.16 41.21
C GLN A 176 1.93 -38.90 41.53
N HIS A 177 0.78 -38.38 41.10
CA HIS A 177 -0.49 -38.98 41.47
C HIS A 177 -0.72 -40.35 40.82
N LEU A 178 -0.32 -40.52 39.55
CA LEU A 178 -0.33 -41.81 38.85
C LEU A 178 0.64 -42.80 39.50
N THR A 179 1.83 -42.36 39.89
CA THR A 179 2.80 -43.21 40.60
C THR A 179 2.24 -43.66 41.95
N GLY A 180 1.63 -42.75 42.71
CA GLY A 180 1.01 -43.07 44.01
C GLY A 180 -0.15 -44.05 43.89
N THR A 181 -1.05 -43.84 42.92
CA THR A 181 -2.17 -44.75 42.64
C THR A 181 -1.71 -46.10 42.13
N ALA A 182 -0.69 -46.16 41.27
CA ALA A 182 -0.10 -47.42 40.82
C ALA A 182 0.53 -48.21 41.98
N LEU A 183 1.25 -47.54 42.89
CA LEU A 183 1.83 -48.19 44.07
C LEU A 183 0.73 -48.75 44.99
N ALA A 184 -0.32 -47.96 45.24
CA ALA A 184 -1.46 -48.39 46.05
C ALA A 184 -2.18 -49.60 45.43
N ALA A 185 -2.38 -49.60 44.11
CA ALA A 185 -2.96 -50.72 43.38
C ALA A 185 -2.08 -51.97 43.46
N GLN A 186 -0.75 -51.83 43.36
CA GLN A 186 0.19 -52.95 43.47
C GLN A 186 0.17 -53.57 44.88
N VAL A 187 0.17 -52.75 45.94
CA VAL A 187 0.05 -53.23 47.32
C VAL A 187 -1.29 -53.93 47.55
N LEU A 188 -2.40 -53.39 46.99
CA LEU A 188 -3.70 -54.04 47.07
C LEU A 188 -3.70 -55.40 46.35
N LYS A 189 -3.07 -55.48 45.18
CA LYS A 189 -2.89 -56.74 44.45
C LYS A 189 -2.13 -57.76 45.29
N GLU A 190 -1.00 -57.38 45.89
CA GLU A 190 -0.21 -58.26 46.77
C GLU A 190 -1.01 -58.77 47.96
N LYS A 191 -1.75 -57.88 48.65
CA LYS A 191 -2.63 -58.25 49.77
C LYS A 191 -3.73 -59.22 49.34
N LEU A 192 -4.36 -58.99 48.18
CA LEU A 192 -5.36 -59.89 47.64
C LEU A 192 -4.76 -61.25 47.27
N THR A 193 -3.60 -61.30 46.59
CA THR A 193 -2.93 -62.58 46.29
C THR A 193 -2.52 -63.35 47.54
N ALA A 194 -2.05 -62.65 48.58
CA ALA A 194 -1.70 -63.27 49.86
C ALA A 194 -2.92 -63.81 50.61
N LYS A 195 -4.11 -63.23 50.42
CA LYS A 195 -5.37 -63.67 51.04
C LYS A 195 -6.09 -64.75 50.21
N SER A 196 -6.01 -64.66 48.89
CA SER A 196 -6.52 -65.67 47.96
C SER A 196 -5.68 -66.94 47.97
N ALA A 197 -4.39 -66.91 48.34
CA ALA A 197 -3.58 -68.12 48.50
C ALA A 197 -4.11 -69.09 49.60
N PRO A 198 -4.45 -68.64 50.83
CA PRO A 198 -5.10 -69.47 51.83
C PRO A 198 -6.54 -69.85 51.44
N GLU A 199 -7.35 -68.93 50.90
CA GLU A 199 -8.73 -69.23 50.45
C GLU A 199 -8.77 -70.23 49.28
N ALA A 200 -7.82 -70.14 48.34
CA ALA A 200 -7.67 -71.11 47.25
C ALA A 200 -7.18 -72.47 47.76
N THR A 201 -6.38 -72.49 48.84
CA THR A 201 -5.96 -73.73 49.50
C THR A 201 -7.14 -74.37 50.24
N GLU A 202 -7.97 -73.59 50.93
CA GLU A 202 -9.22 -74.03 51.57
C GLU A 202 -10.24 -74.55 50.55
N ALA A 203 -10.47 -73.83 49.45
CA ALA A 203 -11.37 -74.27 48.38
C ALA A 203 -10.89 -75.56 47.72
N ARG A 204 -9.57 -75.73 47.54
CA ARG A 204 -8.98 -77.00 47.05
C ARG A 204 -9.15 -78.13 48.06
N ALA A 205 -9.00 -77.86 49.35
CA ALA A 205 -9.21 -78.85 50.40
C ALA A 205 -10.68 -79.31 50.47
N LEU A 206 -11.63 -78.37 50.34
CA LEU A 206 -13.07 -78.66 50.26
C LEU A 206 -13.42 -79.48 49.01
N ARG A 207 -12.87 -79.15 47.84
CA ARG A 207 -13.09 -79.93 46.62
C ARG A 207 -12.53 -81.36 46.72
N ARG A 208 -11.33 -81.53 47.31
CA ARG A 208 -10.75 -82.85 47.57
C ARG A 208 -11.55 -83.68 48.57
N ARG A 209 -12.18 -83.05 49.58
CA ARG A 209 -13.11 -83.75 50.48
C ARG A 209 -14.36 -84.22 49.74
N ARG A 210 -14.90 -83.40 48.83
CA ARG A 210 -16.06 -83.77 48.01
C ARG A 210 -15.77 -84.91 47.04
N ASP A 211 -14.62 -84.90 46.34
CA ASP A 211 -14.20 -86.00 45.44
C ASP A 211 -13.92 -87.33 46.19
N ARG A 212 -13.76 -87.32 47.52
CA ARG A 212 -13.59 -88.54 48.35
C ARG A 212 -14.94 -89.09 48.86
N SER A 213 -16.05 -88.39 48.62
CA SER A 213 -17.36 -88.71 49.20
C SER A 213 -18.44 -89.10 48.20
N ASP A 214 -18.15 -89.16 46.90
CA ASP A 214 -19.01 -89.79 45.90
C ASP A 214 -18.47 -91.20 45.55
N PRO A 215 -19.19 -92.30 45.91
CA PRO A 215 -18.89 -93.68 45.53
C PRO A 215 -19.30 -94.03 44.09
#